data_AF-A0AAD4I953-F1
#
_entry.id   AF-A0AAD4I953-F1
#
_cell.length_a   1.000
_cell.length_b   1.000
_cell.length_c   1.000
_cell.angle_alpha   90.00
_cell.angle_beta   90.00
_cell.angle_gamma   90.00
#
_symmetry.space_group_name_H-M   'P 1'
#
loop_
_entity.id
_entity.type
_entity.pdbx_description
1 polymer ?
#
loop_
_entity_poly.entity_id
_entity_poly.type
_entity_poly.pdbx_seq_one_letter_code
_entity_poly.pdbx_strand_id
1 'polypeptide(L)'
;MFRRIEDTLEPDPSFPADLEKLGFFINSLGDIRMINAPEMPYIYHATNNERVNEVRPCQRKEVEKRLSYLGLNCIHLPAFAMTKPNGPHVPILAPPPEVLKTRKRIIVLVNDTMQDLGILAYRQLQRELGINGGSVVNFAKDIIKRSATDTNAEKDASIFKDGYVLGDTTTTPALIVLNTGQLLYSHKYDQAMTLRSWSAMPRKSVAHDMVRIHEDENRVPGHENAKEHVKTIFDQVICNPDRVAADAEVYVIAIEDGTESVLQLLTEDFDKYGSRMTAMALIHSLIDDSQIKDRQIRAFLHQRTRQWRFSDLTVNPQHCTDLPTSYDQQSDDSPTSTDTAFIMHSTKHISWHERISAGAVSTLTKALHRLAISITPSANGTTSTPPSTTEEETTEWSSGQAVLCPTFAGGENSVGECIFTHPPVQHATLSFFQDVAQDPLNYRNPRTLKPYIEAVPQPSPDNPLSLPSPSNEDNYDGDNGGDDTGINFQALSPPTTPEQAELEEARQRLTELRVAFTACPDNIPSLNKGRAKLEKKIKMMETRVENLETKALGHGGLVAGEGEGKRENWKMQVEGPKVPFAGTMVDSGLLKAAGLMESAEEGLGMSAGAGTVPDRHGGNGNGDGDEDEDEEKTFV
;
A
#
# COMPACT_ATOMS: atom_id res chain seq x y z
N MET A 1 -39.87 17.13 -26.09
CA MET A 1 -38.99 16.69 -24.98
C MET A 1 -39.90 16.06 -23.93
N PHE A 2 -39.82 14.75 -23.73
CA PHE A 2 -40.64 14.05 -22.72
C PHE A 2 -40.07 14.35 -21.33
N ARG A 3 -40.91 14.84 -20.40
CA ARG A 3 -40.55 14.99 -18.98
C ARG A 3 -41.20 13.86 -18.21
N ARG A 4 -40.41 13.10 -17.43
CA ARG A 4 -40.97 12.14 -16.48
C ARG A 4 -41.67 12.90 -15.36
N ILE A 5 -42.79 12.36 -14.88
CA ILE A 5 -43.54 12.92 -13.74
C ILE A 5 -42.76 12.56 -12.47
N GLU A 6 -42.43 13.55 -11.63
CA GLU A 6 -41.54 13.36 -10.47
C GLU A 6 -42.04 12.24 -9.54
N ASP A 7 -43.35 12.20 -9.27
CA ASP A 7 -43.99 11.22 -8.41
C ASP A 7 -44.03 9.78 -8.98
N THR A 8 -43.63 9.61 -10.25
CA THR A 8 -43.54 8.28 -10.89
C THR A 8 -42.13 7.70 -10.85
N LEU A 9 -41.17 8.44 -10.32
CA LEU A 9 -39.79 7.97 -10.19
C LEU A 9 -39.63 7.16 -8.91
N GLU A 10 -38.94 6.03 -9.00
CA GLU A 10 -38.59 5.23 -7.83
C GLU A 10 -37.74 6.04 -6.85
N PRO A 11 -38.00 5.94 -5.54
CA PRO A 11 -37.24 6.68 -4.54
C PRO A 11 -35.77 6.28 -4.55
N ASP A 12 -34.91 7.21 -4.15
CA ASP A 12 -33.48 6.91 -4.02
C ASP A 12 -33.26 5.86 -2.93
N PRO A 13 -32.46 4.79 -3.18
CA PRO A 13 -32.21 3.78 -2.17
C PRO A 13 -31.52 4.40 -0.94
N SER A 14 -31.99 4.02 0.24
CA SER A 14 -31.44 4.46 1.52
C SER A 14 -30.79 3.28 2.23
N PHE A 15 -29.54 3.46 2.66
CA PHE A 15 -28.79 2.44 3.38
C PHE A 15 -28.56 2.87 4.83
N PRO A 16 -28.56 1.92 5.78
CA PRO A 16 -28.19 2.22 7.14
C PRO A 16 -26.70 2.62 7.21
N ALA A 17 -26.38 3.68 7.96
CA ALA A 17 -25.00 4.14 8.17
C ALA A 17 -24.23 3.31 9.22
N ASP A 18 -24.55 2.02 9.33
CA ASP A 18 -24.08 1.12 10.38
C ASP A 18 -23.56 -0.18 9.73
N LEU A 19 -22.32 -0.56 10.04
CA LEU A 19 -21.67 -1.72 9.43
C LEU A 19 -22.46 -3.01 9.67
N GLU A 20 -22.96 -3.22 10.89
CA GLU A 20 -23.70 -4.43 11.25
C GLU A 20 -25.00 -4.53 10.45
N LYS A 21 -25.74 -3.43 10.33
CA LYS A 21 -26.96 -3.37 9.50
C LYS A 21 -26.67 -3.52 8.00
N LEU A 22 -25.46 -3.22 7.56
CA LEU A 22 -25.00 -3.49 6.19
C LEU A 22 -24.51 -4.93 6.00
N GLY A 23 -24.55 -5.76 7.04
CA GLY A 23 -24.11 -7.16 6.97
C GLY A 23 -22.60 -7.33 7.17
N PHE A 24 -21.90 -6.34 7.73
CA PHE A 24 -20.46 -6.36 7.96
C PHE A 24 -20.10 -6.21 9.45
N PHE A 25 -18.91 -6.67 9.80
CA PHE A 25 -18.30 -6.44 11.12
C PHE A 25 -16.80 -6.20 10.94
N ILE A 26 -16.13 -5.73 11.99
CA ILE A 26 -14.67 -5.60 12.02
C ILE A 26 -14.10 -6.76 12.83
N ASN A 27 -13.19 -7.53 12.24
CA ASN A 27 -12.56 -8.68 12.90
C ASN A 27 -11.44 -8.22 13.87
N SER A 28 -10.82 -9.15 14.60
CA SER A 28 -9.75 -8.82 15.56
C SER A 28 -8.44 -8.33 14.92
N LEU A 29 -8.31 -8.42 13.59
CA LEU A 29 -7.18 -7.87 12.81
C LEU A 29 -7.45 -6.43 12.35
N GLY A 30 -8.71 -5.95 12.46
CA GLY A 30 -9.13 -4.64 11.98
C GLY A 30 -9.69 -4.64 10.55
N ASP A 31 -9.93 -5.80 9.94
CA ASP A 31 -10.52 -5.92 8.60
C ASP A 31 -12.04 -5.88 8.64
N ILE A 32 -12.64 -5.28 7.61
CA ILE A 32 -14.09 -5.31 7.41
C ILE A 32 -14.46 -6.63 6.72
N ARG A 33 -15.27 -7.45 7.37
CA ARG A 33 -15.70 -8.78 6.90
C ARG A 33 -17.21 -8.94 6.92
N MET A 34 -17.74 -9.87 6.13
CA MET A 34 -19.19 -10.13 6.09
C MET A 34 -19.64 -10.98 7.29
N ILE A 35 -20.75 -10.60 7.92
CA ILE A 35 -21.35 -11.34 9.05
C ILE A 35 -21.71 -12.78 8.66
N ASN A 36 -22.30 -12.95 7.48
CA ASN A 36 -22.78 -14.26 7.02
C ASN A 36 -21.68 -15.16 6.42
N ALA A 37 -20.51 -14.58 6.13
CA ALA A 37 -19.34 -15.24 5.53
C ALA A 37 -18.05 -14.54 6.02
N PRO A 38 -17.59 -14.79 7.25
CA PRO A 38 -16.50 -14.04 7.89
C PRO A 38 -15.16 -14.05 7.15
N GLU A 39 -14.95 -15.02 6.25
CA GLU A 39 -13.81 -15.10 5.35
C GLU A 39 -13.86 -14.12 4.17
N MET A 40 -15.05 -13.64 3.81
CA MET A 40 -15.26 -12.77 2.66
C MET A 40 -15.00 -11.30 3.03
N PRO A 41 -14.27 -10.55 2.17
CA PRO A 41 -13.97 -9.14 2.41
C PRO A 41 -15.18 -8.23 2.20
N TYR A 42 -15.01 -6.94 2.49
CA TYR A 42 -16.00 -5.92 2.13
C TYR A 42 -16.21 -5.85 0.62
N ILE A 43 -17.48 -5.77 0.21
CA ILE A 43 -17.88 -5.68 -1.20
C ILE A 43 -18.30 -4.23 -1.47
N TYR A 44 -17.43 -3.47 -2.11
CA TYR A 44 -17.72 -2.10 -2.52
C TYR A 44 -18.72 -2.06 -3.68
N HIS A 45 -18.46 -2.82 -4.75
CA HIS A 45 -19.32 -2.91 -5.93
C HIS A 45 -20.49 -3.86 -5.71
N ALA A 46 -21.29 -3.62 -4.66
CA ALA A 46 -22.52 -4.39 -4.40
C ALA A 46 -23.60 -4.10 -5.45
N THR A 47 -23.50 -2.96 -6.15
CA THR A 47 -24.37 -2.60 -7.27
C THR A 47 -23.55 -2.04 -8.43
N ASN A 48 -24.13 -2.03 -9.64
CA ASN A 48 -23.52 -1.36 -10.81
C ASN A 48 -23.61 0.17 -10.75
N ASN A 49 -24.15 0.73 -9.66
CA ASN A 49 -24.30 2.16 -9.48
C ASN A 49 -23.23 2.67 -8.50
N GLU A 50 -22.17 3.28 -9.02
CA GLU A 50 -21.05 3.79 -8.20
C GLU A 50 -21.54 4.74 -7.10
N ARG A 51 -22.46 5.65 -7.42
CA ARG A 51 -23.02 6.58 -6.44
C ARG A 51 -23.68 5.85 -5.27
N VAL A 52 -24.40 4.76 -5.52
CA VAL A 52 -25.02 3.94 -4.47
C VAL A 52 -23.98 3.26 -3.59
N ASN A 53 -22.86 2.84 -4.19
CA ASN A 53 -21.76 2.20 -3.46
C ASN A 53 -21.02 3.20 -2.55
N GLU A 54 -20.99 4.49 -2.90
CA GLU A 54 -20.39 5.58 -2.11
C GLU A 54 -21.21 5.98 -0.85
N VAL A 55 -22.52 5.68 -0.77
CA VAL A 55 -23.41 6.16 0.33
C VAL A 55 -23.21 5.42 1.68
N ARG A 56 -22.06 4.78 1.90
CA ARG A 56 -21.80 3.93 3.09
C ARG A 56 -20.72 4.54 4.02
N PRO A 57 -21.03 5.62 4.78
CA PRO A 57 -20.05 6.47 5.48
C PRO A 57 -19.51 5.90 6.80
N CYS A 58 -19.79 4.63 7.14
CA CYS A 58 -19.49 4.07 8.46
C CYS A 58 -17.98 3.90 8.74
N GLN A 59 -17.16 3.77 7.69
CA GLN A 59 -15.72 3.55 7.79
C GLN A 59 -14.98 4.77 8.37
N ARG A 60 -15.34 5.99 7.92
CA ARG A 60 -14.71 7.24 8.37
C ARG A 60 -14.83 7.45 9.88
N LYS A 61 -16.01 7.17 10.44
CA LYS A 61 -16.27 7.31 11.89
C LYS A 61 -15.42 6.35 12.71
N GLU A 62 -15.19 5.14 12.22
CA GLU A 62 -14.35 4.17 12.90
C GLU A 62 -12.87 4.57 12.85
N VAL A 63 -12.38 5.11 11.73
CA VAL A 63 -11.03 5.68 11.62
C VAL A 63 -10.84 6.84 12.61
N GLU A 64 -11.77 7.79 12.64
CA GLU A 64 -11.75 8.93 13.58
C GLU A 64 -11.72 8.45 15.04
N LYS A 65 -12.56 7.48 15.39
CA LYS A 65 -12.58 6.87 16.72
C LYS A 65 -11.23 6.26 17.09
N ARG A 66 -10.62 5.47 16.20
CA ARG A 66 -9.31 4.84 16.45
C ARG A 66 -8.18 5.85 16.57
N LEU A 67 -8.20 6.91 15.78
CA LEU A 67 -7.22 8.00 15.90
C LEU A 67 -7.39 8.76 17.22
N SER A 68 -8.63 8.94 17.70
CA SER A 68 -8.89 9.53 19.02
C SER A 68 -8.29 8.69 20.16
N TYR A 69 -8.30 7.36 20.03
CA TYR A 69 -7.63 6.45 20.97
C TYR A 69 -6.12 6.61 20.98
N LEU A 70 -5.53 7.14 19.92
CA LEU A 70 -4.10 7.48 19.82
C LEU A 70 -3.80 8.95 20.20
N GLY A 71 -4.82 9.69 20.66
CA GLY A 71 -4.71 11.09 21.06
C GLY A 71 -4.80 12.10 19.90
N LEU A 72 -5.15 11.65 18.69
CA LEU A 72 -5.37 12.52 17.53
C LEU A 72 -6.86 12.81 17.36
N ASN A 73 -7.24 14.07 17.47
CA ASN A 73 -8.65 14.49 17.50
C ASN A 73 -8.93 15.44 16.35
N CYS A 74 -10.22 15.54 15.97
CA CYS A 74 -10.69 16.57 15.05
C CYS A 74 -10.50 17.97 15.67
N ILE A 75 -9.71 18.81 15.01
CA ILE A 75 -9.59 20.24 15.27
C ILE A 75 -10.31 20.97 14.15
N HIS A 76 -11.32 21.76 14.50
CA HIS A 76 -12.18 22.46 13.54
C HIS A 76 -11.67 23.87 13.27
N LEU A 77 -11.56 24.20 11.99
CA LEU A 77 -11.12 25.50 11.48
C LEU A 77 -12.31 26.31 10.97
N PRO A 78 -12.26 27.66 11.04
CA PRO A 78 -11.10 28.49 11.39
C PRO A 78 -10.84 28.67 12.89
N ALA A 79 -11.76 28.24 13.76
CA ALA A 79 -11.68 28.45 15.21
C ALA A 79 -10.46 27.78 15.88
N PHE A 80 -9.88 26.76 15.25
CA PHE A 80 -8.81 25.92 15.79
C PHE A 80 -9.20 25.34 17.17
N ALA A 81 -10.36 24.70 17.22
CA ALA A 81 -10.95 24.16 18.44
C ALA A 81 -11.37 22.70 18.27
N MET A 82 -11.27 21.91 19.34
CA MET A 82 -11.75 20.53 19.38
C MET A 82 -13.28 20.44 19.37
N THR A 83 -13.97 21.48 19.85
CA THR A 83 -15.42 21.54 19.80
C THR A 83 -15.88 21.99 18.43
N LYS A 84 -16.75 21.19 17.81
CA LYS A 84 -17.37 21.50 16.53
C LYS A 84 -18.12 22.84 16.60
N PRO A 85 -17.77 23.83 15.75
CA PRO A 85 -18.44 25.12 15.74
C PRO A 85 -19.82 25.02 15.08
N ASN A 86 -20.66 26.03 15.33
CA ASN A 86 -21.91 26.20 14.58
C ASN A 86 -21.61 26.92 13.26
N GLY A 87 -21.95 26.30 12.13
CA GLY A 87 -21.72 26.85 10.79
C GLY A 87 -20.47 26.31 10.09
N PRO A 88 -20.09 26.91 8.93
CA PRO A 88 -19.06 26.38 8.05
C PRO A 88 -17.71 26.14 8.72
N HIS A 89 -17.20 24.92 8.62
CA HIS A 89 -15.92 24.53 9.19
C HIS A 89 -15.27 23.37 8.42
N VAL A 90 -13.94 23.26 8.54
CA VAL A 90 -13.15 22.13 8.02
C VAL A 90 -12.36 21.50 9.16
N PRO A 91 -12.50 20.18 9.40
CA PRO A 91 -11.68 19.49 10.40
C PRO A 91 -10.30 19.16 9.85
N ILE A 92 -9.28 19.18 10.71
CA ILE A 92 -8.00 18.49 10.56
C ILE A 92 -7.85 17.50 11.72
N LEU A 93 -6.94 16.53 11.64
CA LEU A 93 -6.58 15.70 12.79
C LEU A 93 -5.29 16.19 13.40
N ALA A 94 -5.27 16.40 14.71
CA ALA A 94 -4.06 16.80 15.42
C ALA A 94 -4.14 16.35 16.89
N PRO A 95 -3.01 16.30 17.62
CA PRO A 95 -3.07 16.27 19.07
C PRO A 95 -3.75 17.53 19.62
N PRO A 96 -4.18 17.52 20.89
CA PRO A 96 -4.73 18.71 21.53
C PRO A 96 -3.79 19.93 21.41
N PRO A 97 -4.31 21.17 21.23
CA PRO A 97 -3.50 22.37 21.00
C PRO A 97 -2.38 22.59 22.02
N GLU A 98 -2.62 22.29 23.29
CA GLU A 98 -1.65 22.39 24.39
C GLU A 98 -0.49 21.39 24.25
N VAL A 99 -0.77 20.20 23.73
CA VAL A 99 0.27 19.21 23.42
C VAL A 99 1.06 19.73 22.22
N LEU A 100 0.38 20.12 21.14
CA LEU A 100 1.02 20.58 19.90
C LEU A 100 2.01 21.72 20.14
N LYS A 101 1.63 22.71 20.96
CA LYS A 101 2.46 23.88 21.27
C LYS A 101 3.79 23.54 21.95
N THR A 102 3.85 22.43 22.68
CA THR A 102 5.05 22.06 23.47
C THR A 102 5.98 21.08 22.76
N ARG A 103 5.56 20.54 21.62
CA ARG A 103 6.28 19.47 20.92
C ARG A 103 7.45 20.02 20.14
N LYS A 104 8.61 19.37 20.30
CA LYS A 104 9.83 19.71 19.57
C LYS A 104 9.78 19.27 18.11
N ARG A 105 9.16 18.13 17.82
CA ARG A 105 9.08 17.55 16.47
C ARG A 105 7.64 17.36 16.08
N ILE A 106 7.27 17.82 14.90
CA ILE A 106 5.90 17.77 14.38
C ILE A 106 5.97 17.18 12.97
N ILE A 107 5.14 16.17 12.72
CA ILE A 107 4.94 15.61 11.38
C ILE A 107 3.63 16.16 10.85
N VAL A 108 3.65 16.69 9.63
CA VAL A 108 2.49 17.22 8.92
C VAL A 108 2.25 16.31 7.71
N LEU A 109 1.12 15.61 7.69
CA LEU A 109 0.69 14.79 6.57
C LEU A 109 -0.34 15.56 5.74
N VAL A 110 0.05 15.91 4.52
CA VAL A 110 -0.80 16.53 3.50
C VAL A 110 -1.34 15.42 2.61
N ASN A 111 -2.61 15.08 2.82
CA ASN A 111 -3.24 13.93 2.16
C ASN A 111 -3.52 14.21 0.67
N ASP A 112 -3.85 13.16 -0.06
CA ASP A 112 -4.43 13.25 -1.40
C ASP A 112 -5.82 13.95 -1.33
N THR A 113 -6.14 14.75 -2.35
CA THR A 113 -7.40 15.51 -2.48
C THR A 113 -8.60 14.61 -2.75
N MET A 114 -8.39 13.35 -3.14
CA MET A 114 -9.47 12.39 -3.38
C MET A 114 -9.85 11.58 -2.14
N GLN A 115 -9.04 11.61 -1.08
CA GLN A 115 -9.29 10.88 0.16
C GLN A 115 -9.99 11.73 1.22
N ASP A 116 -10.71 11.07 2.12
CA ASP A 116 -11.24 11.73 3.31
C ASP A 116 -10.16 11.86 4.40
N LEU A 117 -10.40 12.74 5.36
CA LEU A 117 -9.51 13.00 6.48
C LEU A 117 -9.14 11.70 7.23
N GLY A 118 -7.83 11.43 7.30
CA GLY A 118 -7.26 10.29 8.01
C GLY A 118 -7.25 8.97 7.22
N ILE A 119 -7.86 8.91 6.04
CA ILE A 119 -7.84 7.74 5.15
C ILE A 119 -6.74 7.91 4.13
N LEU A 120 -5.91 6.88 3.94
CA LEU A 120 -4.81 6.90 2.96
C LEU A 120 -5.28 6.33 1.62
N ALA A 121 -6.00 5.21 1.64
CA ALA A 121 -6.61 4.64 0.44
C ALA A 121 -7.81 3.76 0.80
N TYR A 122 -8.99 4.10 0.31
CA TYR A 122 -10.20 3.29 0.51
C TYR A 122 -10.06 1.85 0.01
N ARG A 123 -9.36 1.64 -1.11
CA ARG A 123 -9.17 0.31 -1.68
C ARG A 123 -8.35 -0.61 -0.77
N GLN A 124 -7.42 -0.04 0.00
CA GLN A 124 -6.61 -0.78 0.97
C GLN A 124 -7.38 -0.98 2.27
N LEU A 125 -8.08 0.07 2.71
CA LEU A 125 -8.92 0.07 3.90
C LEU A 125 -10.01 -1.00 3.86
N GLN A 126 -10.61 -1.20 2.68
CA GLN A 126 -11.71 -2.14 2.45
C GLN A 126 -11.25 -3.57 2.11
N ARG A 127 -9.94 -3.80 1.94
CA ARG A 127 -9.37 -5.08 1.52
C ARG A 127 -8.34 -5.59 2.54
N GLU A 128 -7.10 -5.75 2.11
CA GLU A 128 -6.06 -6.52 2.81
C GLU A 128 -5.50 -5.81 4.05
N LEU A 129 -5.45 -4.48 4.04
CA LEU A 129 -4.84 -3.71 5.13
C LEU A 129 -5.83 -3.31 6.24
N GLY A 130 -7.13 -3.51 5.99
CA GLY A 130 -8.20 -3.17 6.92
C GLY A 130 -8.21 -1.69 7.33
N ILE A 131 -8.98 -1.38 8.38
CA ILE A 131 -9.12 -0.01 8.90
C ILE A 131 -7.76 0.56 9.32
N ASN A 132 -6.89 -0.25 9.93
CA ASN A 132 -5.65 0.23 10.51
C ASN A 132 -4.58 0.58 9.46
N GLY A 133 -4.40 -0.25 8.44
CA GLY A 133 -3.35 -0.06 7.42
C GLY A 133 -3.81 0.75 6.21
N GLY A 134 -5.11 0.81 5.90
CA GLY A 134 -5.65 1.72 4.88
C GLY A 134 -5.86 3.15 5.34
N SER A 135 -5.55 3.46 6.60
CA SER A 135 -5.66 4.78 7.23
C SER A 135 -4.36 5.18 7.92
N VAL A 136 -4.32 6.39 8.48
CA VAL A 136 -3.15 6.91 9.21
C VAL A 136 -2.94 6.22 10.58
N VAL A 137 -3.83 5.30 11.00
CA VAL A 137 -3.77 4.65 12.32
C VAL A 137 -2.45 3.89 12.55
N ASN A 138 -2.04 3.01 11.62
CA ASN A 138 -0.77 2.28 11.78
C ASN A 138 0.44 3.21 11.74
N PHE A 139 0.41 4.25 10.92
CA PHE A 139 1.47 5.25 10.89
C PHE A 139 1.62 5.98 12.24
N ALA A 140 0.51 6.36 12.87
CA ALA A 140 0.52 6.95 14.21
C ALA A 140 1.05 5.97 15.28
N LYS A 141 0.67 4.70 15.19
CA LYS A 141 1.20 3.61 16.05
C LYS A 141 2.72 3.45 15.88
N ASP A 142 3.25 3.55 14.67
CA ASP A 142 4.69 3.50 14.41
C ASP A 142 5.45 4.68 15.02
N ILE A 143 4.91 5.89 14.96
CA ILE A 143 5.50 7.07 15.64
C ILE A 143 5.57 6.82 17.16
N ILE A 144 4.49 6.28 17.74
CA ILE A 144 4.43 5.96 19.17
C ILE A 144 5.50 4.92 19.53
N LYS A 145 5.55 3.81 18.78
CA LYS A 145 6.54 2.74 18.99
C LYS A 145 7.98 3.25 18.89
N ARG A 146 8.31 3.98 17.82
CA ARG A 146 9.68 4.49 17.60
C ARG A 146 10.14 5.47 18.67
N SER A 147 9.21 6.11 19.36
CA SER A 147 9.51 7.09 20.41
C SER A 147 9.75 6.50 21.78
N ALA A 148 9.42 5.21 21.99
CA ALA A 148 9.70 4.51 23.24
C ALA A 148 11.20 4.23 23.36
N THR A 149 11.76 4.45 24.56
CA THR A 149 13.18 4.17 24.88
C THR A 149 13.40 2.72 25.29
N ASP A 150 12.35 2.06 25.77
CA ASP A 150 12.41 0.69 26.28
C ASP A 150 11.92 -0.26 25.21
N THR A 151 12.84 -0.93 24.51
CA THR A 151 12.52 -1.95 23.51
C THR A 151 11.98 -3.19 24.21
N ASN A 152 10.66 -3.25 24.39
CA ASN A 152 9.97 -4.45 24.87
C ASN A 152 9.07 -4.98 23.76
N ALA A 153 9.44 -6.14 23.20
CA ALA A 153 8.74 -6.76 22.08
C ALA A 153 7.24 -7.02 22.36
N GLU A 154 6.86 -7.35 23.58
CA GLU A 154 5.46 -7.57 23.96
C GLU A 154 4.67 -6.26 23.99
N LYS A 155 5.29 -5.20 24.50
CA LYS A 155 4.71 -3.84 24.52
C LYS A 155 4.55 -3.31 23.10
N ASP A 156 5.56 -3.51 22.26
CA ASP A 156 5.50 -3.13 20.84
C ASP A 156 4.39 -3.88 20.11
N ALA A 157 4.30 -5.19 20.27
CA ALA A 157 3.21 -5.99 19.69
C ALA A 157 1.83 -5.53 20.18
N SER A 158 1.72 -5.09 21.44
CA SER A 158 0.46 -4.60 22.00
C SER A 158 -0.04 -3.31 21.33
N ILE A 159 0.86 -2.41 20.89
CA ILE A 159 0.50 -1.16 20.21
C ILE A 159 -0.23 -1.46 18.89
N PHE A 160 0.17 -2.53 18.19
CA PHE A 160 -0.42 -2.90 16.90
C PHE A 160 -1.70 -3.71 17.02
N LYS A 161 -2.11 -4.13 18.23
CA LYS A 161 -3.41 -4.77 18.42
C LYS A 161 -4.56 -3.86 17.99
N ASP A 162 -5.62 -4.46 17.46
CA ASP A 162 -6.80 -3.73 17.07
C ASP A 162 -7.47 -3.07 18.28
N GLY A 163 -7.97 -1.84 18.09
CA GLY A 163 -8.58 -1.07 19.18
C GLY A 163 -7.63 -0.63 20.30
N TYR A 164 -6.30 -0.64 20.08
CA TYR A 164 -5.33 -0.11 21.04
C TYR A 164 -5.68 1.31 21.49
N VAL A 165 -5.63 1.55 22.80
CA VAL A 165 -5.86 2.85 23.42
C VAL A 165 -4.59 3.32 24.11
N LEU A 166 -4.16 4.53 23.76
CA LEU A 166 -3.01 5.18 24.35
C LEU A 166 -3.34 5.61 25.78
N GLY A 167 -2.65 5.00 26.75
CA GLY A 167 -2.88 5.27 28.17
C GLY A 167 -2.31 6.60 28.68
N ASP A 168 -1.29 7.14 28.02
CA ASP A 168 -0.60 8.37 28.44
C ASP A 168 -0.64 9.44 27.32
N THR A 169 -1.18 10.61 27.63
CA THR A 169 -1.22 11.74 26.70
C THR A 169 0.16 12.36 26.45
N THR A 170 1.14 12.16 27.35
CA THR A 170 2.51 12.65 27.13
C THR A 170 3.23 11.94 25.99
N THR A 171 2.77 10.74 25.63
CA THR A 171 3.26 9.95 24.49
C THR A 171 2.38 10.09 23.25
N THR A 172 1.48 11.08 23.20
CA THR A 172 0.72 11.38 21.98
C THR A 172 1.65 11.91 20.88
N PRO A 173 1.63 11.33 19.67
CA PRO A 173 2.46 11.80 18.57
C PRO A 173 2.02 13.19 18.12
N ALA A 174 2.99 14.04 17.78
CA ALA A 174 2.72 15.35 17.21
C ALA A 174 2.49 15.25 15.69
N LEU A 175 1.43 14.54 15.31
CA LEU A 175 1.04 14.34 13.92
C LEU A 175 -0.16 15.24 13.60
N ILE A 176 -0.03 16.06 12.56
CA ILE A 176 -1.12 16.85 11.98
C ILE A 176 -1.48 16.23 10.64
N VAL A 177 -2.73 15.85 10.43
CA VAL A 177 -3.24 15.37 9.13
C VAL A 177 -4.18 16.41 8.56
N LEU A 178 -3.86 16.92 7.37
CA LEU A 178 -4.66 17.91 6.67
C LEU A 178 -5.82 17.26 5.91
N ASN A 179 -6.87 18.04 5.71
CA ASN A 179 -8.07 17.62 5.02
C ASN A 179 -8.14 18.31 3.66
N THR A 180 -7.38 17.80 2.71
CA THR A 180 -7.27 18.34 1.36
C THR A 180 -8.44 17.94 0.46
N GLY A 181 -9.18 16.89 0.80
CA GLY A 181 -10.30 16.40 -0.01
C GLY A 181 -11.68 16.87 0.43
N GLN A 182 -11.96 17.02 1.73
CA GLN A 182 -13.29 17.40 2.20
C GLN A 182 -13.42 18.92 2.37
N LEU A 183 -13.50 19.65 1.25
CA LEU A 183 -13.54 21.12 1.22
C LEU A 183 -14.91 21.71 0.86
N LEU A 184 -15.93 20.86 0.64
CA LEU A 184 -17.31 21.29 0.45
C LEU A 184 -18.09 21.19 1.76
N TYR A 185 -18.64 22.29 2.25
CA TYR A 185 -19.44 22.30 3.47
C TYR A 185 -20.92 22.08 3.19
N SER A 186 -21.47 20.99 3.75
CA SER A 186 -22.90 20.69 3.69
C SER A 186 -23.62 21.23 4.92
N HIS A 187 -24.42 22.28 4.73
CA HIS A 187 -25.29 22.82 5.78
C HIS A 187 -26.32 21.81 6.29
N LYS A 188 -26.78 20.90 5.41
CA LYS A 188 -27.76 19.86 5.76
C LYS A 188 -27.19 18.85 6.76
N TYR A 189 -25.94 18.44 6.54
CA TYR A 189 -25.27 17.45 7.38
C TYR A 189 -24.32 18.06 8.39
N ASP A 190 -24.17 19.39 8.37
CA ASP A 190 -23.26 20.16 9.21
C ASP A 190 -21.83 19.56 9.17
N GLN A 191 -21.29 19.31 7.98
CA GLN A 191 -19.98 18.67 7.85
C GLN A 191 -19.30 19.01 6.53
N ALA A 192 -17.97 18.91 6.53
CA ALA A 192 -17.15 18.99 5.34
C ALA A 192 -17.17 17.66 4.56
N MET A 193 -17.25 17.73 3.23
CA MET A 193 -17.44 16.60 2.33
C MET A 193 -16.51 16.70 1.13
N THR A 194 -16.04 15.55 0.64
CA THR A 194 -15.40 15.44 -0.68
C THR A 194 -16.44 15.66 -1.79
N LEU A 195 -16.00 16.02 -3.00
CA LEU A 195 -16.87 16.05 -4.17
C LEU A 195 -17.53 14.69 -4.42
N ARG A 196 -16.78 13.61 -4.20
CA ARG A 196 -17.26 12.22 -4.23
C ARG A 196 -18.43 12.03 -3.25
N SER A 197 -18.23 12.30 -1.96
CA SER A 197 -19.28 12.21 -0.94
C SER A 197 -20.49 13.11 -1.25
N TRP A 198 -20.25 14.31 -1.80
CA TRP A 198 -21.30 15.26 -2.17
C TRP A 198 -22.17 14.72 -3.30
N SER A 199 -21.55 14.21 -4.35
CA SER A 199 -22.24 13.60 -5.49
C SER A 199 -23.06 12.37 -5.07
N ALA A 200 -22.63 11.67 -4.01
CA ALA A 200 -23.26 10.50 -3.44
C ALA A 200 -24.43 10.80 -2.50
N MET A 201 -24.70 12.06 -2.16
CA MET A 201 -25.76 12.39 -1.21
C MET A 201 -27.13 11.83 -1.64
N PRO A 202 -27.97 11.40 -0.68
CA PRO A 202 -29.33 10.95 -0.96
C PRO A 202 -30.15 11.99 -1.73
N ARG A 203 -30.82 11.53 -2.77
CA ARG A 203 -31.66 12.32 -3.68
C ARG A 203 -33.13 11.93 -3.51
N LYS A 204 -34.03 12.59 -4.25
CA LYS A 204 -35.45 12.20 -4.27
C LYS A 204 -35.65 10.89 -5.04
N SER A 205 -34.95 10.73 -6.17
CA SER A 205 -34.84 9.48 -6.94
C SER A 205 -33.45 9.36 -7.53
N VAL A 206 -33.10 8.14 -7.98
CA VAL A 206 -31.84 7.85 -8.69
C VAL A 206 -31.67 8.71 -9.95
N ALA A 207 -32.78 9.13 -10.57
CA ALA A 207 -32.78 9.93 -11.79
C ALA A 207 -32.64 11.45 -11.56
N HIS A 208 -32.66 11.91 -10.31
CA HIS A 208 -32.42 13.33 -10.01
C HIS A 208 -30.93 13.66 -10.09
N ASP A 209 -30.61 14.87 -10.52
CA ASP A 209 -29.24 15.39 -10.52
C ASP A 209 -28.67 15.52 -9.09
N MET A 210 -27.35 15.62 -8.99
CA MET A 210 -26.70 15.93 -7.71
C MET A 210 -27.17 17.30 -7.20
N VAL A 211 -27.15 17.46 -5.87
CA VAL A 211 -27.42 18.75 -5.24
C VAL A 211 -26.41 19.76 -5.79
N ARG A 212 -26.91 20.90 -6.29
CA ARG A 212 -26.04 21.95 -6.83
C ARG A 212 -25.15 22.51 -5.72
N ILE A 213 -23.88 22.70 -6.05
CA ILE A 213 -22.91 23.36 -5.17
C ILE A 213 -23.06 24.85 -5.40
N HIS A 214 -23.30 25.61 -4.32
CA HIS A 214 -23.18 27.06 -4.35
C HIS A 214 -21.73 27.43 -4.05
N GLU A 215 -21.11 28.20 -4.95
CA GLU A 215 -19.68 28.52 -4.86
C GLU A 215 -19.31 29.23 -3.56
N ASP A 216 -20.14 30.15 -3.07
CA ASP A 216 -19.87 30.85 -1.81
C ASP A 216 -20.39 30.11 -0.57
N GLU A 217 -21.67 29.67 -0.56
CA GLU A 217 -22.28 29.11 0.65
C GLU A 217 -21.76 27.72 1.02
N ASN A 218 -21.31 26.91 0.07
CA ASN A 218 -20.79 25.57 0.34
C ASN A 218 -19.28 25.52 0.50
N ARG A 219 -18.63 26.67 0.68
CA ARG A 219 -17.19 26.75 0.94
C ARG A 219 -16.92 27.42 2.29
N VAL A 220 -15.79 27.09 2.88
CA VAL A 220 -15.30 27.73 4.10
C VAL A 220 -14.19 28.70 3.70
N PRO A 221 -14.28 29.99 4.09
CA PRO A 221 -13.27 30.98 3.73
C PRO A 221 -11.84 30.56 4.15
N GLY A 222 -10.88 30.67 3.23
CA GLY A 222 -9.50 30.20 3.38
C GLY A 222 -9.31 28.69 3.19
N HIS A 223 -10.34 27.96 2.81
CA HIS A 223 -10.34 26.51 2.58
C HIS A 223 -11.18 26.12 1.34
N GLU A 224 -11.28 27.01 0.36
CA GLU A 224 -12.11 26.86 -0.83
C GLU A 224 -11.59 25.76 -1.76
N ASN A 225 -10.27 25.56 -1.77
CA ASN A 225 -9.55 24.54 -2.52
C ASN A 225 -8.32 24.03 -1.74
N ALA A 226 -7.69 22.94 -2.21
CA ALA A 226 -6.60 22.26 -1.50
C ALA A 226 -5.40 23.18 -1.25
N LYS A 227 -5.03 24.00 -2.24
CA LYS A 227 -3.95 24.98 -2.14
C LYS A 227 -4.22 26.01 -1.04
N GLU A 228 -5.40 26.62 -1.05
CA GLU A 228 -5.79 27.60 -0.03
C GLU A 228 -5.91 26.96 1.36
N HIS A 229 -6.43 25.73 1.45
CA HIS A 229 -6.47 24.99 2.70
C HIS A 229 -5.07 24.77 3.26
N VAL A 230 -4.14 24.20 2.47
CA VAL A 230 -2.75 23.99 2.90
C VAL A 230 -2.11 25.31 3.32
N LYS A 231 -2.24 26.36 2.51
CA LYS A 231 -1.72 27.69 2.83
C LYS A 231 -2.27 28.23 4.15
N THR A 232 -3.57 28.14 4.38
CA THR A 232 -4.21 28.60 5.62
C THR A 232 -3.73 27.82 6.84
N ILE A 233 -3.51 26.51 6.73
CA ILE A 233 -2.92 25.71 7.80
C ILE A 233 -1.49 26.14 8.09
N PHE A 234 -0.68 26.36 7.05
CA PHE A 234 0.67 26.85 7.23
C PHE A 234 0.69 28.22 7.91
N ASP A 235 -0.12 29.15 7.43
CA ASP A 235 -0.21 30.51 7.97
C ASP A 235 -0.73 30.55 9.40
N GLN A 236 -1.85 29.89 9.66
CA GLN A 236 -2.56 30.05 10.91
C GLN A 236 -2.13 29.04 11.98
N VAL A 237 -1.59 27.87 11.61
CA VAL A 237 -1.22 26.78 12.54
C VAL A 237 0.28 26.57 12.60
N ILE A 238 0.91 26.18 11.49
CA ILE A 238 2.29 25.66 11.49
C ILE A 238 3.33 26.79 11.70
N CYS A 239 3.14 27.91 11.02
CA CYS A 239 4.00 29.10 11.12
C CYS A 239 3.54 30.05 12.25
N ASN A 240 2.48 29.71 12.99
CA ASN A 240 1.96 30.53 14.07
C ASN A 240 2.57 30.12 15.43
N PRO A 241 3.43 30.97 16.05
CA PRO A 241 4.09 30.68 17.33
C PRO A 241 3.13 30.42 18.50
N ASP A 242 1.89 30.91 18.42
CA ASP A 242 0.90 30.71 19.48
C ASP A 242 0.36 29.28 19.51
N ARG A 243 0.42 28.57 18.38
CA ARG A 243 -0.11 27.21 18.20
C ARG A 243 0.99 26.18 18.08
N VAL A 244 2.07 26.52 17.38
CA VAL A 244 3.24 25.67 17.21
C VAL A 244 4.48 26.48 17.60
N ALA A 245 5.29 25.97 18.51
CA ALA A 245 6.49 26.67 18.94
C ALA A 245 7.43 27.00 17.76
N ALA A 246 7.99 28.21 17.79
CA ALA A 246 8.80 28.76 16.71
C ALA A 246 10.07 27.94 16.41
N ASP A 247 10.58 27.20 17.40
CA ASP A 247 11.76 26.33 17.30
C ASP A 247 11.41 24.84 17.06
N ALA A 248 10.13 24.47 16.97
CA ALA A 248 9.73 23.10 16.66
C ALA A 248 10.21 22.69 15.26
N GLU A 249 10.78 21.51 15.11
CA GLU A 249 11.18 20.87 13.85
C GLU A 249 9.93 20.35 13.13
N VAL A 250 9.68 20.78 11.90
CA VAL A 250 8.49 20.41 11.12
C VAL A 250 8.88 19.52 9.95
N TYR A 251 8.35 18.31 9.92
CA TYR A 251 8.56 17.33 8.86
C TYR A 251 7.29 17.20 8.05
N VAL A 252 7.37 17.30 6.73
CA VAL A 252 6.20 17.28 5.86
C VAL A 252 6.16 15.99 5.06
N ILE A 253 5.03 15.31 5.04
CA ILE A 253 4.72 14.21 4.12
C ILE A 253 3.60 14.71 3.22
N ALA A 254 3.78 14.65 1.91
CA ALA A 254 2.76 15.03 0.96
C ALA A 254 2.50 13.89 -0.02
N ILE A 255 1.23 13.58 -0.29
CA ILE A 255 0.81 12.42 -1.09
C ILE A 255 0.09 12.92 -2.35
N GLU A 256 0.51 12.46 -3.53
CA GLU A 256 -0.07 12.79 -4.85
C GLU A 256 -0.38 14.28 -5.01
N ASP A 257 -1.64 14.69 -5.20
CA ASP A 257 -2.05 16.09 -5.36
C ASP A 257 -1.70 16.99 -4.16
N GLY A 258 -1.49 16.37 -2.99
CA GLY A 258 -0.93 17.03 -1.82
C GLY A 258 0.49 17.55 -2.07
N THR A 259 1.29 16.88 -2.91
CA THR A 259 2.64 17.34 -3.28
C THR A 259 2.57 18.65 -4.06
N GLU A 260 1.64 18.75 -5.02
CA GLU A 260 1.43 19.97 -5.79
C GLU A 260 1.07 21.14 -4.89
N SER A 261 0.13 20.94 -3.96
CA SER A 261 -0.31 22.00 -3.03
C SER A 261 0.85 22.55 -2.18
N VAL A 262 1.75 21.68 -1.70
CA VAL A 262 2.91 22.08 -0.90
C VAL A 262 4.00 22.74 -1.77
N LEU A 263 4.27 22.21 -2.96
CA LEU A 263 5.27 22.78 -3.87
C LEU A 263 4.84 24.16 -4.40
N GLN A 264 3.56 24.35 -4.68
CA GLN A 264 3.01 25.67 -5.02
C GLN A 264 3.15 26.65 -3.86
N LEU A 265 2.87 26.22 -2.62
CA LEU A 265 3.08 27.04 -1.42
C LEU A 265 4.54 27.51 -1.29
N LEU A 266 5.50 26.59 -1.49
CA LEU A 266 6.93 26.91 -1.47
C LEU A 266 7.33 27.85 -2.61
N THR A 267 6.68 27.74 -3.78
CA THR A 267 6.92 28.63 -4.94
C THR A 267 6.41 30.04 -4.70
N GLU A 268 5.37 30.22 -3.88
CA GLU A 268 4.85 31.54 -3.54
C GLU A 268 5.75 32.32 -2.59
N ASP A 269 6.26 31.67 -1.54
CA ASP A 269 7.08 32.33 -0.51
C ASP A 269 8.00 31.31 0.19
N PHE A 270 9.11 30.98 -0.47
CA PHE A 270 10.07 30.00 0.04
C PHE A 270 10.69 30.45 1.37
N ASP A 271 10.99 31.74 1.52
CA ASP A 271 11.63 32.26 2.73
C ASP A 271 10.73 32.08 3.95
N LYS A 272 9.42 32.26 3.80
CA LYS A 272 8.44 32.06 4.87
C LYS A 272 8.17 30.60 5.17
N TYR A 273 7.89 29.78 4.15
CA TYR A 273 7.42 28.40 4.35
C TYR A 273 8.56 27.38 4.36
N GLY A 274 9.55 27.54 3.46
CA GLY A 274 10.71 26.66 3.37
C GLY A 274 11.57 26.70 4.63
N SER A 275 11.78 27.89 5.22
CA SER A 275 12.51 28.03 6.49
C SER A 275 11.82 27.36 7.69
N ARG A 276 10.52 27.11 7.59
CA ARG A 276 9.73 26.43 8.63
C ARG A 276 9.91 24.91 8.57
N MET A 277 10.19 24.34 7.41
CA MET A 277 10.28 22.91 7.16
C MET A 277 11.70 22.38 7.38
N THR A 278 11.82 21.35 8.21
CA THR A 278 13.09 20.64 8.47
C THR A 278 13.42 19.66 7.35
N ALA A 279 12.45 18.89 6.88
CA ALA A 279 12.58 17.95 5.76
C ALA A 279 11.20 17.60 5.18
N MET A 280 11.21 17.05 3.97
CA MET A 280 9.98 16.70 3.26
C MET A 280 10.07 15.30 2.62
N ALA A 281 8.96 14.56 2.65
CA ALA A 281 8.78 13.30 1.95
C ALA A 281 7.65 13.46 0.94
N LEU A 282 7.94 13.23 -0.34
CA LEU A 282 6.95 13.26 -1.41
C LEU A 282 6.56 11.83 -1.76
N ILE A 283 5.27 11.53 -1.73
CA ILE A 283 4.77 10.22 -2.13
C ILE A 283 4.09 10.39 -3.48
N HIS A 284 4.65 9.75 -4.51
CA HIS A 284 4.14 9.76 -5.87
C HIS A 284 3.87 11.18 -6.41
N SER A 285 4.87 12.07 -6.37
CA SER A 285 4.70 13.41 -6.96
C SER A 285 4.45 13.32 -8.46
N LEU A 286 3.44 14.03 -8.93
CA LEU A 286 3.12 14.18 -10.36
C LEU A 286 3.81 15.40 -10.98
N ILE A 287 4.53 16.18 -10.17
CA ILE A 287 5.25 17.39 -10.60
C ILE A 287 6.60 17.02 -11.21
N ASP A 288 6.91 17.68 -12.33
CA ASP A 288 8.15 17.53 -13.09
C ASP A 288 9.25 18.51 -12.64
N ASP A 289 10.53 18.13 -12.74
CA ASP A 289 11.64 19.04 -12.43
C ASP A 289 11.62 20.36 -13.22
N SER A 290 11.13 20.36 -14.46
CA SER A 290 11.01 21.58 -15.28
C SER A 290 10.01 22.60 -14.73
N GLN A 291 9.08 22.17 -13.86
CA GLN A 291 8.10 23.05 -13.23
C GLN A 291 8.70 23.84 -12.07
N ILE A 292 9.78 23.35 -11.45
CA ILE A 292 10.47 24.03 -10.36
C ILE A 292 11.61 24.89 -10.93
N LYS A 293 11.37 26.20 -11.03
CA LYS A 293 12.33 27.17 -11.58
C LYS A 293 13.22 27.82 -10.51
N ASP A 294 12.72 27.85 -9.27
CA ASP A 294 13.40 28.50 -8.17
C ASP A 294 14.60 27.66 -7.70
N ARG A 295 15.77 28.30 -7.60
CA ARG A 295 17.02 27.65 -7.21
C ARG A 295 17.04 27.25 -5.73
N GLN A 296 16.43 28.04 -4.85
CA GLN A 296 16.34 27.74 -3.42
C GLN A 296 15.43 26.53 -3.20
N ILE A 297 14.31 26.46 -3.91
CA ILE A 297 13.40 25.30 -3.85
C ILE A 297 14.10 24.05 -4.37
N ARG A 298 14.76 24.11 -5.54
CA ARG A 298 15.54 22.97 -6.07
C ARG A 298 16.59 22.49 -5.07
N ALA A 299 17.34 23.40 -4.49
CA ALA A 299 18.35 23.04 -3.51
C ALA A 299 17.74 22.43 -2.24
N PHE A 300 16.57 22.90 -1.78
CA PHE A 300 15.82 22.23 -0.70
C PHE A 300 15.37 20.82 -1.09
N LEU A 301 14.82 20.66 -2.31
CA LEU A 301 14.38 19.37 -2.82
C LEU A 301 15.55 18.38 -2.88
N HIS A 302 16.71 18.79 -3.39
CA HIS A 302 17.88 17.93 -3.48
C HIS A 302 18.45 17.58 -2.11
N GLN A 303 18.44 18.52 -1.16
CA GLN A 303 19.20 18.40 0.10
C GLN A 303 18.37 17.93 1.30
N ARG A 304 17.06 18.11 1.27
CA ARG A 304 16.13 17.90 2.40
C ARG A 304 14.86 17.15 2.04
N THR A 305 14.72 16.75 0.78
CA THR A 305 13.53 16.04 0.32
C THR A 305 13.89 14.68 -0.25
N ARG A 306 13.04 13.69 0.00
CA ARG A 306 13.09 12.39 -0.68
C ARG A 306 11.72 12.07 -1.23
N GLN A 307 11.69 11.33 -2.33
CA GLN A 307 10.46 10.86 -2.94
C GLN A 307 10.37 9.34 -2.87
N TRP A 308 9.17 8.81 -2.66
CA TRP A 308 8.85 7.41 -2.88
C TRP A 308 7.84 7.28 -4.01
N ARG A 309 8.18 6.52 -5.04
CA ARG A 309 7.35 6.33 -6.24
C ARG A 309 7.45 4.87 -6.69
N PHE A 310 6.36 4.36 -7.28
CA PHE A 310 6.37 3.04 -7.90
C PHE A 310 7.51 2.93 -8.90
N SER A 311 8.19 1.78 -8.89
CA SER A 311 9.30 1.46 -9.77
C SER A 311 9.25 -0.02 -10.12
N ASP A 312 9.38 -0.33 -11.40
CA ASP A 312 9.48 -1.71 -11.88
C ASP A 312 10.86 -2.34 -11.55
N LEU A 313 11.85 -1.53 -11.15
CA LEU A 313 13.23 -2.00 -10.90
C LEU A 313 13.37 -2.73 -9.57
N THR A 314 12.62 -2.29 -8.55
CA THR A 314 12.72 -2.85 -7.20
C THR A 314 11.55 -2.39 -6.35
N VAL A 315 11.14 -3.23 -5.41
CA VAL A 315 10.07 -2.94 -4.43
C VAL A 315 10.63 -2.45 -3.10
N ASN A 316 11.96 -2.48 -2.91
CA ASN A 316 12.60 -2.12 -1.64
C ASN A 316 12.69 -0.59 -1.48
N PRO A 317 12.01 0.02 -0.50
CA PRO A 317 11.97 1.47 -0.33
C PRO A 317 13.27 2.11 0.17
N GLN A 318 14.32 1.32 0.40
CA GLN A 318 15.67 1.81 0.69
C GLN A 318 16.51 1.98 -0.59
N HIS A 319 16.09 1.38 -1.71
CA HIS A 319 16.78 1.52 -2.98
C HIS A 319 16.39 2.85 -3.62
N CYS A 320 17.40 3.71 -3.84
CA CYS A 320 17.26 4.92 -4.64
C CYS A 320 17.11 4.48 -6.09
N THR A 321 16.01 4.80 -6.77
CA THR A 321 15.77 4.39 -8.17
C THR A 321 16.16 5.48 -9.16
N ASP A 322 16.16 6.75 -8.73
CA ASP A 322 16.48 7.88 -9.61
C ASP A 322 17.03 9.08 -8.82
N LEU A 323 17.80 9.93 -9.50
CA LEU A 323 18.41 11.15 -8.97
C LEU A 323 18.21 12.33 -9.92
N PRO A 324 18.04 13.56 -9.41
CA PRO A 324 17.96 14.76 -10.25
C PRO A 324 19.18 14.91 -11.18
N THR A 325 18.99 15.43 -12.39
CA THR A 325 20.06 15.55 -13.41
C THR A 325 21.29 16.34 -12.93
N SER A 326 21.11 17.29 -12.00
CA SER A 326 22.20 18.09 -11.44
C SER A 326 22.60 17.65 -10.03
N TYR A 327 22.29 16.41 -9.63
CA TYR A 327 22.62 15.89 -8.30
C TYR A 327 24.15 15.74 -8.11
N ASP A 328 24.86 15.34 -9.17
CA ASP A 328 26.30 15.05 -9.15
C ASP A 328 27.20 16.13 -9.76
N GLN A 329 26.66 17.18 -10.38
CA GLN A 329 27.45 18.20 -11.11
C GLN A 329 28.26 19.18 -10.21
N GLN A 330 28.58 18.80 -8.98
CA GLN A 330 29.55 19.51 -8.12
C GLN A 330 30.82 18.65 -7.95
N SER A 331 31.59 18.50 -9.03
CA SER A 331 32.93 17.91 -9.00
C SER A 331 34.00 18.95 -8.64
N ASP A 332 34.80 18.63 -7.62
CA ASP A 332 36.26 18.81 -7.55
C ASP A 332 36.93 20.18 -7.32
N ASP A 333 36.41 21.07 -6.46
CA ASP A 333 37.21 22.25 -6.02
C ASP A 333 37.06 22.63 -4.53
N SER A 334 36.99 21.63 -3.64
CA SER A 334 37.23 21.87 -2.20
C SER A 334 38.06 20.75 -1.58
N PRO A 335 39.03 21.08 -0.71
CA PRO A 335 40.03 20.13 -0.26
C PRO A 335 39.36 18.99 0.51
N THR A 336 39.78 17.78 0.19
CA THR A 336 39.50 16.50 0.85
C THR A 336 39.17 16.67 2.33
N SER A 337 37.88 16.74 2.67
CA SER A 337 37.40 16.31 3.99
C SER A 337 37.27 14.79 3.92
N THR A 338 38.40 14.12 4.11
CA THR A 338 38.41 12.75 4.63
C THR A 338 37.48 12.73 5.85
N ASP A 339 36.53 11.79 5.90
CA ASP A 339 35.50 11.55 6.94
C ASP A 339 34.04 11.92 6.62
N THR A 340 33.54 11.60 5.43
CA THR A 340 32.07 11.45 5.22
C THR A 340 31.61 9.98 5.12
N ALA A 341 32.54 9.02 5.04
CA ALA A 341 32.23 7.59 5.03
C ALA A 341 31.93 7.00 6.44
N PHE A 342 32.04 7.80 7.51
CA PHE A 342 31.93 7.32 8.90
C PHE A 342 30.72 7.85 9.70
N ILE A 343 29.76 8.53 9.07
CA ILE A 343 28.49 8.88 9.74
C ILE A 343 27.48 7.71 9.64
N MET A 344 27.91 6.52 10.04
CA MET A 344 27.04 5.55 10.72
C MET A 344 27.33 5.62 12.23
N HIS A 345 27.50 6.85 12.76
CA HIS A 345 27.60 7.06 14.20
C HIS A 345 26.42 6.38 14.88
N SER A 346 26.70 5.65 15.96
CA SER A 346 25.72 5.15 16.94
C SER A 346 24.55 6.14 17.03
N THR A 347 23.44 5.77 16.38
CA THR A 347 22.29 6.67 16.22
C THR A 347 21.70 6.86 17.60
N LYS A 348 21.87 8.07 18.15
CA LYS A 348 21.20 8.41 19.42
C LYS A 348 19.71 8.21 19.19
N HIS A 349 19.07 7.46 20.07
CA HIS A 349 17.62 7.29 20.01
C HIS A 349 16.95 8.67 20.04
N ILE A 350 16.04 8.89 19.10
CA ILE A 350 15.25 10.13 19.01
C ILE A 350 13.83 9.81 19.43
N SER A 351 13.36 10.51 20.47
CA SER A 351 11.96 10.48 20.84
C SER A 351 11.16 11.51 20.04
N TRP A 352 10.09 11.07 19.36
CA TRP A 352 9.14 11.99 18.72
C TRP A 352 8.20 12.68 19.73
N HIS A 353 8.27 12.28 21.00
CA HIS A 353 7.51 12.90 22.09
C HIS A 353 8.31 13.98 22.83
N GLU A 354 9.53 14.31 22.41
CA GLU A 354 10.35 15.31 23.08
C GLU A 354 9.63 16.67 23.13
N ARG A 355 9.67 17.30 24.32
CA ARG A 355 9.16 18.67 24.54
C ARG A 355 10.28 19.68 24.39
N ILE A 356 9.94 20.89 23.98
CA ILE A 356 10.89 21.99 23.92
C ILE A 356 11.30 22.40 25.34
N SER A 357 12.60 22.49 25.58
CA SER A 357 13.14 22.94 26.87
C SER A 357 12.89 24.43 27.05
N ALA A 358 12.25 24.82 28.15
CA ALA A 358 11.86 26.20 28.48
C ALA A 358 13.04 27.11 28.90
N GLY A 359 14.19 27.01 28.24
CA GLY A 359 15.37 27.83 28.50
C GLY A 359 15.35 29.13 27.69
N ALA A 360 15.28 30.28 28.38
CA ALA A 360 15.13 31.63 27.82
C ALA A 360 16.24 32.10 26.85
N VAL A 361 17.33 31.34 26.69
CA VAL A 361 18.49 31.72 25.87
C VAL A 361 18.57 30.91 24.56
N SER A 362 17.75 29.86 24.37
CA SER A 362 17.83 29.03 23.15
C SER A 362 16.96 29.56 21.99
N THR A 363 15.94 30.35 22.30
CA THR A 363 14.90 30.79 21.35
C THR A 363 15.40 31.86 20.38
N LEU A 364 16.24 32.79 20.85
CA LEU A 364 16.75 33.90 20.01
C LEU A 364 17.82 33.41 19.01
N THR A 365 18.71 32.54 19.45
CA THR A 365 19.83 32.03 18.65
C THR A 365 19.33 31.06 17.58
N LYS A 366 18.37 30.17 17.89
CA LYS A 366 17.84 29.20 16.91
C LYS A 366 16.89 29.80 15.88
N ALA A 367 16.11 30.82 16.22
CA ALA A 367 15.25 31.53 15.27
C ALA A 367 16.06 32.30 14.21
N LEU A 368 17.16 32.97 14.62
CA LEU A 368 18.10 33.60 13.68
C LEU A 368 18.90 32.58 12.87
N HIS A 369 19.18 31.38 13.41
CA HIS A 369 19.83 30.30 12.67
C HIS A 369 18.93 29.59 11.65
N ARG A 370 17.59 29.67 11.75
CA ARG A 370 16.67 29.10 10.74
C ARG A 370 16.58 29.91 9.45
N LEU A 371 16.76 31.23 9.54
CA LEU A 371 17.06 32.07 8.37
C LEU A 371 18.38 31.67 7.68
N ALA A 372 19.22 30.90 8.37
CA ALA A 372 20.51 30.39 7.91
C ALA A 372 20.53 28.85 7.78
N ILE A 373 19.39 28.16 7.58
CA ILE A 373 19.44 26.83 6.95
C ILE A 373 20.05 27.09 5.58
N SER A 374 21.37 26.90 5.49
CA SER A 374 22.19 27.23 4.33
C SER A 374 21.84 26.29 3.18
N ILE A 375 20.70 26.53 2.55
CA ILE A 375 20.38 26.00 1.24
C ILE A 375 21.18 26.86 0.29
N THR A 376 22.47 26.60 0.17
CA THR A 376 23.37 27.39 -0.69
C THR A 376 23.01 27.09 -2.14
N PRO A 377 22.42 28.06 -2.89
CA PRO A 377 22.33 27.93 -4.34
C PRO A 377 23.77 28.03 -4.85
N SER A 378 24.21 27.08 -5.66
CA SER A 378 25.57 27.14 -6.22
C SER A 378 25.72 28.39 -7.10
N ALA A 379 26.68 29.24 -6.77
CA ALA A 379 26.94 30.49 -7.45
C ALA A 379 27.87 30.31 -8.66
N ASN A 380 27.57 29.37 -9.58
CA ASN A 380 28.31 29.26 -10.84
C ASN A 380 27.33 29.25 -12.02
N GLY A 381 26.92 30.46 -12.43
CA GLY A 381 26.27 30.70 -13.71
C GLY A 381 27.21 31.49 -14.60
N THR A 382 28.22 30.84 -15.16
CA THR A 382 28.97 31.42 -16.28
C THR A 382 28.16 31.16 -17.54
N THR A 383 27.72 32.25 -18.16
CA THR A 383 27.17 32.32 -19.53
C THR A 383 27.93 31.40 -20.49
N SER A 384 27.29 30.33 -20.95
CA SER A 384 27.70 29.60 -22.14
C SER A 384 26.71 29.86 -23.28
N THR A 385 27.30 30.30 -24.39
CA THR A 385 26.73 30.56 -25.71
C THR A 385 26.00 29.33 -26.28
N PRO A 386 24.97 29.48 -27.14
CA PRO A 386 24.18 28.34 -27.62
C PRO A 386 25.01 27.45 -28.56
N PRO A 387 24.96 26.11 -28.44
CA PRO A 387 25.54 25.24 -29.45
C PRO A 387 24.59 25.11 -30.65
N SER A 388 25.24 25.13 -31.80
CA SER A 388 24.71 24.92 -33.14
C SER A 388 24.07 23.55 -33.33
N THR A 389 23.08 23.54 -34.22
CA THR A 389 22.41 22.42 -34.87
C THR A 389 23.32 21.26 -35.32
N THR A 390 22.68 20.09 -35.32
CA THR A 390 22.96 18.82 -36.04
C THR A 390 23.85 17.82 -35.29
N GLU A 391 23.23 16.79 -34.72
CA GLU A 391 23.45 15.39 -35.08
C GLU A 391 22.35 14.51 -34.49
N GLU A 392 21.72 13.72 -35.34
CA GLU A 392 20.69 12.73 -35.02
C GLU A 392 21.36 11.54 -34.33
N GLU A 393 21.22 11.44 -33.01
CA GLU A 393 21.45 10.18 -32.30
C GLU A 393 20.11 9.50 -32.03
N THR A 394 20.09 8.23 -32.40
CA THR A 394 18.98 7.29 -32.35
C THR A 394 18.33 7.28 -30.98
N THR A 395 17.04 7.63 -30.95
CA THR A 395 16.15 7.58 -29.78
C THR A 395 16.04 6.16 -29.23
N GLU A 396 16.85 5.86 -28.23
CA GLU A 396 16.58 4.84 -27.24
C GLU A 396 15.49 5.37 -26.30
N TRP A 397 14.43 4.59 -26.11
CA TRP A 397 13.19 4.97 -25.42
C TRP A 397 13.44 5.11 -23.91
N SER A 398 14.14 6.16 -23.49
CA SER A 398 14.22 6.53 -22.07
C SER A 398 12.91 7.23 -21.69
N SER A 399 12.07 6.51 -20.96
CA SER A 399 10.85 7.01 -20.30
C SER A 399 11.11 8.03 -19.18
N GLY A 400 12.33 8.58 -19.08
CA GLY A 400 12.86 9.28 -17.92
C GLY A 400 12.40 10.72 -17.82
N GLN A 401 11.23 10.93 -17.22
CA GLN A 401 10.84 12.23 -16.71
C GLN A 401 11.80 12.65 -15.59
N ALA A 402 12.46 13.81 -15.71
CA ALA A 402 13.47 14.25 -14.74
C ALA A 402 12.87 14.39 -13.33
N VAL A 403 13.50 13.74 -12.34
CA VAL A 403 12.99 13.72 -10.96
C VAL A 403 13.42 14.96 -10.16
N LEU A 404 12.52 15.41 -9.27
CA LEU A 404 12.65 16.60 -8.44
C LEU A 404 13.68 16.48 -7.30
N CYS A 405 13.83 15.28 -6.76
CA CYS A 405 14.67 14.97 -5.62
C CYS A 405 15.08 13.49 -5.69
N PRO A 406 16.03 13.03 -4.85
CA PRO A 406 16.34 11.61 -4.74
C PRO A 406 15.07 10.78 -4.57
N THR A 407 14.87 9.86 -5.51
CA THR A 407 13.64 9.06 -5.63
C THR A 407 13.95 7.63 -5.27
N PHE A 408 13.10 7.03 -4.45
CA PHE A 408 13.19 5.68 -3.91
C PHE A 408 11.97 4.86 -4.34
N ALA A 409 12.11 3.54 -4.32
CA ALA A 409 11.02 2.64 -4.70
C ALA A 409 9.83 2.69 -3.73
N GLY A 410 8.62 2.69 -4.28
CA GLY A 410 7.36 2.82 -3.54
C GLY A 410 6.70 1.49 -3.14
N GLY A 411 7.35 0.35 -3.37
CA GLY A 411 6.74 -0.97 -3.20
C GLY A 411 6.01 -1.46 -4.45
N GLU A 412 5.18 -2.49 -4.28
CA GLU A 412 4.54 -3.23 -5.39
C GLU A 412 3.34 -2.52 -6.02
N ASN A 413 2.76 -1.52 -5.34
CA ASN A 413 1.54 -0.88 -5.81
C ASN A 413 1.85 0.30 -6.72
N SER A 414 1.36 0.26 -7.96
CA SER A 414 1.53 1.33 -8.95
C SER A 414 0.62 2.54 -8.72
N VAL A 415 -0.41 2.38 -7.89
CA VAL A 415 -1.35 3.45 -7.56
C VAL A 415 -0.74 4.36 -6.48
N GLY A 416 -0.59 5.66 -6.77
CA GLY A 416 0.19 6.56 -5.94
C GLY A 416 -0.38 6.74 -4.53
N GLU A 417 -1.71 6.82 -4.36
CA GLU A 417 -2.34 6.88 -3.03
C GLU A 417 -2.03 5.65 -2.17
N CYS A 418 -1.74 4.50 -2.81
CA CYS A 418 -1.44 3.24 -2.13
C CYS A 418 0.03 3.11 -1.73
N ILE A 419 0.95 3.89 -2.29
CA ILE A 419 2.38 3.79 -1.98
C ILE A 419 2.63 4.04 -0.49
N PHE A 420 1.97 5.04 0.10
CA PHE A 420 2.14 5.33 1.53
C PHE A 420 1.43 4.32 2.44
N THR A 421 0.53 3.48 1.92
CA THR A 421 -0.08 2.40 2.73
C THR A 421 0.87 1.22 2.96
N HIS A 422 1.94 1.13 2.16
CA HIS A 422 2.95 0.09 2.29
C HIS A 422 3.83 0.33 3.55
N PRO A 423 3.79 -0.54 4.58
CA PRO A 423 4.50 -0.29 5.83
C PRO A 423 6.02 -0.06 5.69
N PRO A 424 6.74 -0.78 4.80
CA PRO A 424 8.15 -0.49 4.52
C PRO A 424 8.40 0.96 4.05
N VAL A 425 7.49 1.57 3.28
CA VAL A 425 7.62 2.97 2.83
C VAL A 425 7.43 3.94 4.00
N GLN A 426 6.44 3.68 4.85
CA GLN A 426 6.24 4.45 6.09
C GLN A 426 7.48 4.37 6.99
N HIS A 427 8.05 3.16 7.12
CA HIS A 427 9.27 2.93 7.88
C HIS A 427 10.48 3.66 7.30
N ALA A 428 10.67 3.62 5.98
CA ALA A 428 11.74 4.32 5.29
C ALA A 428 11.62 5.85 5.46
N THR A 429 10.39 6.36 5.37
CA THR A 429 10.08 7.78 5.59
C THR A 429 10.44 8.22 7.02
N LEU A 430 10.01 7.45 8.03
CA LEU A 430 10.33 7.74 9.43
C LEU A 430 11.84 7.62 9.71
N SER A 431 12.52 6.64 9.12
CA SER A 431 13.98 6.50 9.24
C SER A 431 14.71 7.70 8.61
N PHE A 432 14.29 8.13 7.42
CA PHE A 432 14.82 9.35 6.81
C PHE A 432 14.64 10.58 7.71
N PHE A 433 13.45 10.78 8.28
CA PHE A 433 13.25 11.89 9.21
C PHE A 433 14.06 11.76 10.50
N GLN A 434 14.28 10.53 10.99
CA GLN A 434 15.18 10.27 12.12
C GLN A 434 16.61 10.68 11.78
N ASP A 435 17.11 10.36 10.59
CA ASP A 435 18.45 10.77 10.15
C ASP A 435 18.59 12.29 10.12
N VAL A 436 17.57 12.99 9.58
CA VAL A 436 17.54 14.45 9.58
C VAL A 436 17.50 14.99 11.00
N ALA A 437 16.73 14.38 11.90
CA ALA A 437 16.57 14.80 13.28
C ALA A 437 17.85 14.64 14.14
N GLN A 438 18.84 13.85 13.70
CA GLN A 438 20.15 13.75 14.38
C GLN A 438 20.93 15.06 14.28
N ASP A 439 20.90 15.71 13.11
CA ASP A 439 21.51 17.01 12.87
C ASP A 439 20.66 17.85 11.90
N PRO A 440 19.54 18.43 12.38
CA PRO A 440 18.58 19.10 11.50
C PRO A 440 19.16 20.30 10.75
N LEU A 441 20.20 20.93 11.31
CA LEU A 441 20.84 22.10 10.73
C LEU A 441 21.81 21.72 9.59
N ASN A 442 22.63 20.70 9.80
CA ASN A 442 23.69 20.36 8.84
C ASN A 442 23.40 19.15 7.98
N TYR A 443 22.34 18.37 8.25
CA TYR A 443 21.95 17.22 7.43
C TYR A 443 21.99 17.57 5.95
N ARG A 444 22.32 16.64 5.06
CA ARG A 444 22.12 16.78 3.61
C ARG A 444 21.85 15.38 3.09
N ASN A 445 20.99 15.23 2.07
CA ASN A 445 20.92 13.94 1.39
C ASN A 445 22.33 13.52 0.94
N PRO A 446 22.73 12.25 1.15
CA PRO A 446 24.07 11.81 0.82
C PRO A 446 24.38 12.01 -0.66
N ARG A 447 25.54 12.60 -0.97
CA ARG A 447 26.06 12.67 -2.35
C ARG A 447 26.49 11.32 -2.89
N THR A 448 26.61 10.32 -2.03
CA THR A 448 26.95 8.94 -2.39
C THR A 448 25.75 8.10 -2.77
N LEU A 449 24.52 8.66 -2.76
CA LEU A 449 23.36 7.97 -3.31
C LEU A 449 23.64 7.64 -4.77
N LYS A 450 23.37 6.39 -5.15
CA LYS A 450 23.46 5.93 -6.54
C LYS A 450 22.12 5.30 -6.91
N PRO A 451 21.62 5.54 -8.13
CA PRO A 451 20.47 4.82 -8.62
C PRO A 451 20.77 3.32 -8.57
N TYR A 452 19.79 2.57 -8.09
CA TYR A 452 19.76 1.14 -8.07
C TYR A 452 19.64 0.70 -9.51
N ILE A 453 20.66 0.00 -9.98
CA ILE A 453 20.65 -0.67 -11.26
C ILE A 453 20.46 -2.14 -10.90
N GLU A 454 19.37 -2.72 -11.38
CA GLU A 454 19.19 -4.17 -11.30
C GLU A 454 20.41 -4.79 -11.97
N ALA A 455 21.14 -5.63 -11.24
CA ALA A 455 22.29 -6.35 -11.77
C ALA A 455 21.79 -7.44 -12.72
N VAL A 456 21.15 -7.04 -13.83
CA VAL A 456 20.88 -7.93 -14.95
C VAL A 456 22.27 -8.24 -15.52
N PRO A 457 22.75 -9.50 -15.49
CA PRO A 457 23.99 -9.85 -16.15
C PRO A 457 23.80 -9.56 -17.63
N GLN A 458 24.36 -8.44 -18.09
CA GLN A 458 24.45 -8.10 -19.50
C GLN A 458 25.25 -9.24 -20.16
N PRO A 459 24.65 -10.00 -21.09
CA PRO A 459 25.39 -11.04 -21.80
C PRO A 459 26.54 -10.37 -22.55
N SER A 460 27.77 -10.63 -22.12
CA SER A 460 28.96 -10.19 -22.86
C SER A 460 29.44 -11.33 -23.76
N PRO A 461 30.24 -11.05 -24.80
CA PRO A 461 30.87 -12.10 -25.61
C PRO A 461 31.69 -13.09 -24.75
N ASP A 462 32.22 -12.63 -23.62
CA ASP A 462 33.02 -13.41 -22.67
C ASP A 462 32.16 -14.09 -21.58
N ASN A 463 30.89 -13.71 -21.46
CA ASN A 463 29.91 -14.32 -20.56
C ASN A 463 28.54 -14.42 -21.27
N PRO A 464 28.43 -15.28 -22.30
CA PRO A 464 27.17 -15.45 -23.03
C PRO A 464 26.09 -15.97 -22.08
N LEU A 465 24.84 -15.52 -22.29
CA LEU A 465 23.65 -16.03 -21.62
C LEU A 465 23.69 -17.56 -21.61
N SER A 466 24.08 -18.14 -20.48
CA SER A 466 24.16 -19.58 -20.32
C SER A 466 22.74 -20.08 -20.14
N LEU A 467 22.10 -20.48 -21.23
CA LEU A 467 20.86 -21.23 -21.15
C LEU A 467 21.18 -22.55 -20.43
N PRO A 468 20.50 -22.87 -19.31
CA PRO A 468 20.86 -24.03 -18.51
C PRO A 468 20.72 -25.30 -19.36
N SER A 469 21.84 -25.97 -19.58
CA SER A 469 21.86 -27.32 -20.11
C SER A 469 21.56 -28.28 -18.95
N PRO A 470 20.67 -29.27 -19.12
CA PRO A 470 20.40 -30.26 -18.09
C PRO A 470 21.59 -31.22 -18.06
N SER A 471 22.59 -30.94 -17.23
CA SER A 471 23.70 -31.87 -17.00
C SER A 471 23.53 -32.56 -15.64
N ASN A 472 23.37 -33.87 -15.78
CA ASN A 472 23.37 -34.92 -14.78
C ASN A 472 24.31 -34.67 -13.58
N GLU A 473 23.75 -34.98 -12.41
CA GLU A 473 24.47 -35.32 -11.19
C GLU A 473 25.49 -36.42 -11.47
N ASP A 474 26.71 -36.25 -10.94
CA ASP A 474 27.55 -37.29 -10.31
C ASP A 474 29.02 -36.82 -10.31
N ASN A 475 29.49 -36.26 -9.19
CA ASN A 475 30.68 -36.75 -8.47
C ASN A 475 31.12 -35.83 -7.33
N TYR A 476 31.21 -36.47 -6.15
CA TYR A 476 32.15 -36.29 -5.04
C TYR A 476 33.51 -35.64 -5.39
N ASP A 477 33.99 -34.66 -4.62
CA ASP A 477 34.91 -34.87 -3.48
C ASP A 477 35.50 -33.54 -2.92
N GLY A 478 35.52 -33.42 -1.58
CA GLY A 478 36.67 -32.91 -0.81
C GLY A 478 37.08 -31.42 -0.81
N ASP A 479 36.68 -30.72 0.27
CA ASP A 479 37.55 -29.92 1.16
C ASP A 479 38.34 -28.70 0.61
N ASN A 480 37.83 -27.48 0.83
CA ASN A 480 38.44 -26.46 1.72
C ASN A 480 37.69 -25.11 1.63
N GLY A 481 37.64 -24.40 2.76
CA GLY A 481 36.76 -23.25 2.99
C GLY A 481 37.16 -21.92 2.35
N GLY A 482 36.21 -20.99 2.39
CA GLY A 482 36.40 -19.57 2.07
C GLY A 482 35.14 -18.90 1.52
N ASP A 483 34.68 -17.87 2.23
CA ASP A 483 33.71 -16.83 1.85
C ASP A 483 32.27 -17.24 1.45
N ASP A 484 31.39 -17.09 2.45
CA ASP A 484 29.95 -17.12 2.33
C ASP A 484 29.43 -15.80 1.70
N THR A 485 29.50 -15.73 0.37
CA THR A 485 28.61 -14.85 -0.43
C THR A 485 27.52 -15.71 -1.04
N GLY A 486 26.64 -16.22 -0.17
CA GLY A 486 25.41 -16.88 -0.58
C GLY A 486 24.49 -15.92 -1.34
N ILE A 487 24.65 -15.89 -2.66
CA ILE A 487 23.61 -15.40 -3.57
C ILE A 487 22.42 -16.33 -3.35
N ASN A 488 21.42 -15.84 -2.61
CA ASN A 488 20.12 -16.47 -2.53
C ASN A 488 19.42 -16.25 -3.87
N PHE A 489 19.79 -17.06 -4.87
CA PHE A 489 18.91 -17.27 -6.00
C PHE A 489 17.61 -17.80 -5.38
N GLN A 490 16.52 -17.05 -5.54
CA GLN A 490 15.21 -17.67 -5.64
C GLN A 490 15.40 -18.80 -6.65
N ALA A 491 15.55 -20.02 -6.14
CA ALA A 491 15.52 -21.20 -6.96
C ALA A 491 14.24 -21.04 -7.78
N LEU A 492 14.39 -20.89 -9.11
CA LEU A 492 13.26 -21.04 -10.01
C LEU A 492 12.60 -22.32 -9.55
N SER A 493 11.43 -22.17 -8.94
CA SER A 493 10.75 -23.29 -8.31
C SER A 493 10.66 -24.36 -9.39
N PRO A 494 11.04 -25.62 -9.10
CA PRO A 494 10.96 -26.67 -10.11
C PRO A 494 9.58 -26.59 -10.78
N PRO A 495 9.48 -26.80 -12.10
CA PRO A 495 8.24 -26.60 -12.85
C PRO A 495 7.12 -27.30 -12.10
N THR A 496 6.26 -26.48 -11.49
CA THR A 496 5.23 -26.94 -10.56
C THR A 496 4.26 -27.73 -11.40
N THR A 497 4.08 -29.01 -11.11
CA THR A 497 3.07 -29.77 -11.85
C THR A 497 1.69 -29.14 -11.59
N PRO A 498 0.73 -29.24 -12.52
CA PRO A 498 -0.62 -28.70 -12.28
C PRO A 498 -1.24 -29.21 -10.97
N GLU A 499 -0.95 -30.44 -10.58
CA GLU A 499 -1.40 -31.04 -9.30
C GLU A 499 -0.70 -30.42 -8.08
N GLN A 500 0.58 -30.08 -8.18
CA GLN A 500 1.30 -29.36 -7.12
C GLN A 500 0.77 -27.94 -6.95
N ALA A 501 0.53 -27.24 -8.06
CA ALA A 501 -0.06 -25.91 -8.04
C ALA A 501 -1.46 -25.92 -7.40
N GLU A 502 -2.31 -26.90 -7.76
CA GLU A 502 -3.64 -27.04 -7.15
C GLU A 502 -3.55 -27.37 -5.65
N LEU A 503 -2.62 -28.24 -5.24
CA LEU A 503 -2.42 -28.57 -3.84
C LEU A 503 -1.95 -27.36 -3.03
N GLU A 504 -1.00 -26.59 -3.55
CA GLU A 504 -0.48 -25.40 -2.88
C GLU A 504 -1.56 -24.32 -2.76
N GLU A 505 -2.33 -24.07 -3.82
CA GLU A 505 -3.49 -23.16 -3.77
C GLU A 505 -4.51 -23.61 -2.71
N ALA A 506 -4.80 -24.90 -2.63
CA ALA A 506 -5.72 -25.44 -1.62
C ALA A 506 -5.17 -25.28 -0.19
N ARG A 507 -3.87 -25.47 0.03
CA ARG A 507 -3.18 -25.27 1.32
C ARG A 507 -3.19 -23.79 1.73
N GLN A 508 -2.90 -22.88 0.79
CA GLN A 508 -2.97 -21.45 1.01
C GLN A 508 -4.39 -21.03 1.37
N ARG A 509 -5.39 -21.49 0.62
CA ARG A 509 -6.81 -21.20 0.89
C ARG A 509 -7.27 -21.72 2.25
N LEU A 510 -6.83 -22.92 2.66
CA LEU A 510 -7.11 -23.45 3.99
C LEU A 510 -6.50 -22.57 5.09
N THR A 511 -5.28 -22.07 4.87
CA THR A 511 -4.60 -21.17 5.80
C THR A 511 -5.39 -19.87 5.97
N GLU A 512 -5.84 -19.25 4.88
CA GLU A 512 -6.70 -18.05 4.91
C GLU A 512 -7.99 -18.28 5.70
N LEU A 513 -8.67 -19.41 5.48
CA LEU A 513 -9.91 -19.74 6.22
C LEU A 513 -9.66 -19.88 7.72
N ARG A 514 -8.55 -20.50 8.12
CA ARG A 514 -8.16 -20.65 9.54
C ARG A 514 -7.82 -19.31 10.18
N VAL A 515 -7.12 -18.43 9.46
CA VAL A 515 -6.86 -17.05 9.91
C VAL A 515 -8.18 -16.31 10.10
N ALA A 516 -9.08 -16.35 9.12
CA ALA A 516 -10.39 -15.71 9.20
C ALA A 516 -11.23 -16.25 10.38
N PHE A 517 -11.20 -17.56 10.64
CA PHE A 517 -11.92 -18.17 11.74
C PHE A 517 -11.38 -17.73 13.11
N THR A 518 -10.06 -17.63 13.23
CA THR A 518 -9.39 -17.16 14.45
C THR A 518 -9.64 -15.66 14.67
N ALA A 519 -9.69 -14.88 13.59
CA ALA A 519 -9.94 -13.45 13.63
C ALA A 519 -11.41 -13.10 13.91
N CYS A 520 -12.34 -14.02 13.62
CA CYS A 520 -13.76 -13.85 13.88
C CYS A 520 -14.04 -13.96 15.39
N PRO A 521 -14.66 -12.96 16.04
CA PRO A 521 -15.03 -13.05 17.46
C PRO A 521 -16.06 -14.15 17.73
N ASP A 522 -15.97 -14.82 18.88
CA ASP A 522 -16.93 -15.83 19.35
C ASP A 522 -17.99 -15.27 20.31
N ASN A 523 -17.74 -14.09 20.87
CA ASN A 523 -18.60 -13.42 21.83
C ASN A 523 -19.75 -12.59 21.21
N ILE A 524 -19.86 -12.55 19.87
CA ILE A 524 -20.86 -11.75 19.16
C ILE A 524 -21.96 -12.67 18.57
N PRO A 525 -23.19 -12.65 19.10
CA PRO A 525 -24.25 -13.58 18.67
C PRO A 525 -24.60 -13.51 17.18
N SER A 526 -24.54 -12.33 16.56
CA SER A 526 -24.85 -12.16 15.14
C SER A 526 -23.86 -12.89 14.22
N LEU A 527 -22.64 -13.20 14.69
CA LEU A 527 -21.61 -13.91 13.92
C LEU A 527 -21.71 -15.44 14.00
N ASN A 528 -22.46 -15.99 14.96
CA ASN A 528 -22.51 -17.44 15.21
C ASN A 528 -22.85 -18.26 13.96
N LYS A 529 -23.82 -17.79 13.16
CA LYS A 529 -24.22 -18.45 11.92
C LYS A 529 -23.11 -18.43 10.87
N GLY A 530 -22.44 -17.30 10.69
CA GLY A 530 -21.31 -17.16 9.77
C GLY A 530 -20.12 -18.02 10.20
N ARG A 531 -19.80 -18.01 11.49
CA ARG A 531 -18.72 -18.81 12.09
C ARG A 531 -18.94 -20.31 11.90
N ALA A 532 -20.16 -20.81 12.14
CA ALA A 532 -20.49 -22.22 11.92
C ALA A 532 -20.35 -22.64 10.44
N LYS A 533 -20.73 -21.75 9.49
CA LYS A 533 -20.50 -21.99 8.07
C LYS A 533 -19.01 -22.04 7.73
N LEU A 534 -18.22 -21.13 8.29
CA LEU A 534 -16.77 -21.08 8.09
C LEU A 534 -16.09 -22.34 8.64
N GLU A 535 -16.49 -22.82 9.83
CA GLU A 535 -15.97 -24.09 10.38
C GLU A 535 -16.27 -25.28 9.45
N LYS A 536 -17.48 -25.34 8.90
CA LYS A 536 -17.83 -26.37 7.91
C LYS A 536 -16.96 -26.28 6.65
N LYS A 537 -16.72 -25.07 6.15
CA LYS A 537 -15.84 -24.83 4.99
C LYS A 537 -14.40 -25.26 5.27
N ILE A 538 -13.87 -25.00 6.46
CA ILE A 538 -12.54 -25.45 6.88
C ILE A 538 -12.46 -26.97 6.82
N LYS A 539 -13.42 -27.70 7.42
CA LYS A 539 -13.46 -29.18 7.38
C LYS A 539 -13.51 -29.72 5.95
N MET A 540 -14.32 -29.09 5.08
CA MET A 540 -14.39 -29.47 3.67
C MET A 540 -13.06 -29.24 2.94
N MET A 541 -12.37 -28.12 3.21
CA MET A 541 -11.07 -27.82 2.62
C MET A 541 -9.96 -28.72 3.17
N GLU A 542 -9.99 -29.10 4.44
CA GLU A 542 -9.07 -30.10 5.02
C GLU A 542 -9.19 -31.44 4.28
N THR A 543 -10.41 -31.94 4.07
CA THR A 543 -10.63 -33.16 3.27
C THR A 543 -10.17 -32.99 1.81
N ARG A 544 -10.36 -31.81 1.21
CA ARG A 544 -9.87 -31.55 -0.16
C ARG A 544 -8.34 -31.60 -0.22
N VAL A 545 -7.65 -30.97 0.72
CA VAL A 545 -6.18 -31.00 0.81
C VAL A 545 -5.69 -32.43 0.99
N GLU A 546 -6.29 -33.21 1.90
CA GLU A 546 -5.94 -34.63 2.11
C GLU A 546 -6.10 -35.49 0.83
N ASN A 547 -7.19 -35.27 0.09
CA ASN A 547 -7.41 -35.95 -1.19
C ASN A 547 -6.38 -35.54 -2.25
N LEU A 548 -6.05 -34.25 -2.35
CA LEU A 548 -5.03 -33.74 -3.27
C LEU A 548 -3.63 -34.25 -2.91
N GLU A 549 -3.29 -34.33 -1.63
CA GLU A 549 -2.05 -34.93 -1.15
C GLU A 549 -1.96 -36.41 -1.52
N THR A 550 -3.06 -37.16 -1.37
CA THR A 550 -3.14 -38.56 -1.76
C THR A 550 -2.97 -38.73 -3.27
N LYS A 551 -3.56 -37.83 -4.08
CA LYS A 551 -3.40 -37.82 -5.53
C LYS A 551 -1.96 -37.46 -5.91
N ALA A 552 -1.36 -36.45 -5.29
CA ALA A 552 0.02 -36.04 -5.53
C ALA A 552 1.02 -37.15 -5.15
N LEU A 553 0.78 -37.87 -4.06
CA LEU A 553 1.54 -39.08 -3.66
C LEU A 553 1.56 -40.13 -4.78
N GLY A 554 0.38 -40.41 -5.37
CA GLY A 554 0.24 -41.42 -6.43
C GLY A 554 0.94 -41.07 -7.74
N HIS A 555 1.16 -39.78 -8.03
CA HIS A 555 1.81 -39.31 -9.25
C HIS A 555 3.27 -38.87 -9.04
N GLY A 556 3.81 -39.03 -7.83
CA GLY A 556 5.15 -38.55 -7.50
C GLY A 556 5.27 -37.02 -7.40
N GLY A 557 4.14 -36.31 -7.35
CA GLY A 557 4.07 -34.85 -7.32
C GLY A 557 4.20 -34.23 -5.93
N LEU A 558 4.66 -34.94 -4.89
CA LEU A 558 5.01 -34.27 -3.62
C LEU A 558 6.42 -33.68 -3.70
N VAL A 559 6.65 -32.58 -2.98
CA VAL A 559 7.98 -31.98 -2.81
C VAL A 559 8.92 -32.99 -2.14
N ALA A 560 10.20 -32.98 -2.51
CA ALA A 560 11.24 -33.83 -1.92
C ALA A 560 11.20 -33.74 -0.37
N GLY A 561 11.11 -34.89 0.30
CA GLY A 561 11.01 -35.00 1.77
C GLY A 561 9.58 -35.13 2.33
N GLU A 562 8.54 -34.57 1.69
CA GLU A 562 7.15 -34.73 2.18
C GLU A 562 6.60 -36.15 1.94
N GLY A 563 7.13 -36.82 0.91
CA GLY A 563 6.67 -38.15 0.51
C GLY A 563 7.21 -39.31 1.34
N GLU A 564 8.36 -39.17 2.01
CA GLU A 564 9.04 -40.30 2.67
C GLU A 564 8.24 -40.85 3.85
N GLY A 565 7.75 -39.99 4.75
CA GLY A 565 6.94 -40.42 5.90
C GLY A 565 5.52 -40.91 5.54
N LYS A 566 4.96 -40.47 4.40
CA LYS A 566 3.63 -40.90 3.93
C LYS A 566 3.68 -42.14 3.05
N ARG A 567 4.79 -42.39 2.34
CA ARG A 567 5.02 -43.62 1.56
C ARG A 567 5.20 -44.85 2.45
N GLU A 568 5.79 -44.72 3.64
CA GLU A 568 5.95 -45.83 4.59
C GLU A 568 4.61 -46.45 5.05
N ASN A 569 3.53 -45.64 5.08
CA ASN A 569 2.18 -46.09 5.44
C ASN A 569 1.27 -46.33 4.23
N TRP A 570 1.74 -46.07 3.01
CA TRP A 570 0.96 -46.27 1.81
C TRP A 570 0.95 -47.75 1.42
N LYS A 571 -0.15 -48.44 1.71
CA LYS A 571 -0.41 -49.77 1.16
C LYS A 571 -0.99 -49.61 -0.23
N MET A 572 -0.24 -50.04 -1.25
CA MET A 572 -0.69 -50.08 -2.64
C MET A 572 -2.03 -50.84 -2.68
N GLN A 573 -3.14 -50.10 -2.83
CA GLN A 573 -4.45 -50.70 -2.94
C GLN A 573 -4.63 -51.08 -4.41
N VAL A 574 -4.97 -52.35 -4.61
CA VAL A 574 -5.29 -53.03 -5.88
C VAL A 574 -4.07 -53.69 -6.54
N GLU A 575 -3.93 -55.00 -6.30
CA GLU A 575 -3.29 -55.90 -7.27
C GLU A 575 -4.26 -56.05 -8.45
N GLY A 576 -3.97 -55.39 -9.56
CA GLY A 576 -4.62 -55.67 -10.84
C GLY A 576 -4.15 -57.01 -11.41
N PRO A 577 -4.86 -57.58 -12.41
CA PRO A 577 -4.37 -58.74 -13.14
C PRO A 577 -2.94 -58.48 -13.65
N LYS A 578 -2.01 -59.41 -13.42
CA LYS A 578 -0.66 -59.30 -13.96
C LYS A 578 -0.72 -59.41 -15.48
N VAL A 579 -0.16 -58.43 -16.17
CA VAL A 579 -0.04 -58.40 -17.63
C VAL A 579 1.43 -58.35 -18.02
N PRO A 580 1.82 -59.01 -19.12
CA PRO A 580 3.20 -58.97 -19.59
C PRO A 580 3.55 -57.57 -20.11
N PHE A 581 4.63 -56.98 -19.60
CA PHE A 581 5.22 -55.72 -20.05
C PHE A 581 6.75 -55.83 -20.03
N ALA A 582 7.38 -55.51 -21.16
CA ALA A 582 8.84 -55.62 -21.35
C ALA A 582 9.44 -56.99 -20.92
N GLY A 583 8.74 -58.09 -21.15
CA GLY A 583 9.20 -59.44 -20.83
C GLY A 583 9.01 -59.87 -19.36
N THR A 584 8.34 -59.06 -18.54
CA THR A 584 8.01 -59.40 -17.14
C THR A 584 6.51 -59.22 -16.85
N MET A 585 5.96 -59.97 -15.91
CA MET A 585 4.54 -59.87 -15.52
C MET A 585 4.38 -58.73 -14.51
N VAL A 586 3.88 -57.58 -14.98
CA VAL A 586 3.68 -56.37 -14.18
C VAL A 586 2.19 -56.18 -13.90
N ASP A 587 1.87 -55.60 -12.76
CA ASP A 587 0.49 -55.31 -12.38
C ASP A 587 -0.15 -54.31 -13.37
N SER A 588 -1.32 -54.66 -13.93
CA SER A 588 -2.02 -53.78 -14.88
C SER A 588 -2.48 -52.46 -14.27
N GLY A 589 -2.76 -52.43 -12.97
CA GLY A 589 -3.04 -51.20 -12.22
C GLY A 589 -1.81 -50.30 -12.15
N LEU A 590 -0.63 -50.89 -11.96
CA LEU A 590 0.65 -50.15 -11.95
C LEU A 590 0.98 -49.55 -13.32
N LEU A 591 0.79 -50.30 -14.40
CA LEU A 591 1.01 -49.79 -15.77
C LEU A 591 0.03 -48.68 -16.15
N LYS A 592 -1.22 -48.80 -15.69
CA LYS A 592 -2.23 -47.76 -15.89
C LYS A 592 -1.91 -46.48 -15.12
N ALA A 593 -1.47 -46.62 -13.86
CA ALA A 593 -1.04 -45.49 -13.04
C ALA A 593 0.20 -44.79 -13.62
N ALA A 594 1.10 -45.54 -14.25
CA ALA A 594 2.28 -45.00 -14.93
C ALA A 594 1.99 -44.41 -16.33
N GLY A 595 0.74 -44.47 -16.82
CA GLY A 595 0.38 -44.01 -18.17
C GLY A 595 0.96 -44.88 -19.31
N LEU A 596 1.44 -46.09 -19.01
CA LEU A 596 2.13 -46.99 -19.95
C LEU A 596 1.23 -48.10 -20.50
N MET A 597 -0.09 -47.99 -20.28
CA MET A 597 -1.04 -49.05 -20.64
C MET A 597 -1.17 -49.23 -22.16
N GLU A 598 -1.15 -48.14 -22.93
CA GLU A 598 -1.21 -48.19 -24.40
C GLU A 598 0.01 -48.90 -25.00
N SER A 599 1.20 -48.69 -24.44
CA SER A 599 2.43 -49.38 -24.86
C SER A 599 2.45 -50.86 -24.50
N ALA A 600 1.72 -51.26 -23.45
CA ALA A 600 1.56 -52.67 -23.06
C ALA A 600 0.63 -53.43 -24.02
N GLU A 601 -0.42 -52.77 -24.52
CA GLU A 601 -1.35 -53.36 -25.49
C GLU A 601 -0.74 -53.46 -26.89
N GLU A 602 0.07 -52.48 -27.31
CA GLU A 602 0.81 -52.52 -28.59
C GLU A 602 1.83 -53.68 -28.65
N GLY A 603 2.51 -53.97 -27.53
CA GLY A 603 3.46 -55.08 -27.44
C GLY A 603 2.80 -56.47 -27.50
N LEU A 604 1.49 -56.56 -27.29
CA LEU A 604 0.74 -57.83 -27.24
C LEU A 604 0.00 -58.18 -28.52
N GLY A 605 0.10 -57.35 -29.58
CA GLY A 605 -0.44 -57.68 -30.90
C GLY A 605 -1.96 -57.88 -30.93
N MET A 606 -2.70 -57.31 -29.97
CA MET A 606 -4.16 -57.32 -29.99
C MET A 606 -4.68 -56.16 -30.84
N SER A 607 -4.59 -56.29 -32.17
CA SER A 607 -5.31 -55.38 -33.07
C SER A 607 -6.81 -55.67 -32.99
N ALA A 608 -7.60 -54.76 -32.43
CA ALA A 608 -9.04 -54.78 -32.58
C ALA A 608 -9.40 -54.54 -34.06
N GLY A 609 -10.13 -55.49 -34.64
CA GLY A 609 -10.46 -55.53 -36.06
C GLY A 609 -11.28 -54.34 -36.54
N ALA A 610 -10.91 -53.84 -37.72
CA ALA A 610 -11.67 -52.91 -38.52
C ALA A 610 -13.04 -53.50 -38.92
N GLY A 611 -14.12 -52.76 -38.61
CA GLY A 611 -15.48 -53.00 -39.10
C GLY A 611 -15.94 -51.81 -39.91
N THR A 612 -16.15 -52.05 -41.20
CA THR A 612 -16.48 -51.13 -42.29
C THR A 612 -17.83 -50.42 -42.16
N VAL A 613 -17.82 -49.16 -42.57
CA VAL A 613 -18.98 -48.29 -42.88
C VAL A 613 -19.84 -48.89 -44.02
N PRO A 614 -21.15 -48.63 -44.01
CA PRO A 614 -21.76 -48.16 -45.26
C PRO A 614 -22.64 -46.92 -45.07
N ASP A 615 -22.40 -45.95 -45.95
CA ASP A 615 -23.28 -44.83 -46.27
C ASP A 615 -24.66 -45.30 -46.74
N ARG A 616 -25.72 -44.60 -46.31
CA ARG A 616 -26.89 -44.33 -47.15
C ARG A 616 -27.75 -43.17 -46.64
N HIS A 617 -28.06 -42.29 -47.58
CA HIS A 617 -28.99 -41.16 -47.53
C HIS A 617 -30.36 -41.43 -46.89
N GLY A 618 -30.89 -40.38 -46.24
CA GLY A 618 -32.19 -39.81 -46.60
C GLY A 618 -33.21 -39.66 -45.47
N GLY A 619 -33.69 -38.42 -45.28
CA GLY A 619 -35.11 -38.18 -44.97
C GLY A 619 -35.44 -37.45 -43.67
N ASN A 620 -35.88 -36.18 -43.82
CA ASN A 620 -36.90 -35.43 -43.05
C ASN A 620 -37.50 -36.02 -41.77
N GLY A 621 -37.65 -35.15 -40.76
CA GLY A 621 -38.69 -35.29 -39.72
C GLY A 621 -38.64 -34.21 -38.65
N ASN A 622 -39.71 -33.41 -38.55
CA ASN A 622 -40.01 -32.41 -37.52
C ASN A 622 -40.14 -33.01 -36.09
N GLY A 623 -40.05 -32.13 -35.09
CA GLY A 623 -40.57 -32.32 -33.72
C GLY A 623 -39.60 -31.72 -32.70
N ASP A 624 -39.82 -30.50 -32.21
CA ASP A 624 -40.63 -30.16 -31.01
C ASP A 624 -39.97 -30.61 -29.69
N GLY A 625 -39.79 -29.64 -28.78
CA GLY A 625 -39.88 -29.88 -27.33
C GLY A 625 -38.62 -29.60 -26.51
N ASP A 626 -38.79 -28.66 -25.58
CA ASP A 626 -38.19 -28.57 -24.23
C ASP A 626 -36.77 -27.98 -24.18
N GLU A 627 -36.55 -26.67 -23.95
CA GLU A 627 -36.83 -25.88 -22.72
C GLU A 627 -36.38 -26.59 -21.44
N ASP A 628 -35.13 -26.33 -21.01
CA ASP A 628 -34.73 -26.35 -19.60
C ASP A 628 -33.89 -25.11 -19.32
N GLU A 629 -34.55 -24.13 -18.70
CA GLU A 629 -33.97 -22.95 -18.05
C GLU A 629 -33.35 -23.38 -16.71
N ASP A 630 -32.03 -23.29 -16.55
CA ASP A 630 -31.40 -23.37 -15.24
C ASP A 630 -31.38 -21.98 -14.59
N GLU A 631 -32.28 -21.82 -13.62
CA GLU A 631 -32.44 -20.67 -12.73
C GLU A 631 -31.15 -20.34 -11.96
N GLU A 632 -30.52 -19.24 -12.35
CA GLU A 632 -29.48 -18.54 -11.58
C GLU A 632 -30.11 -17.81 -10.38
N LYS A 633 -30.17 -18.47 -9.22
CA LYS A 633 -30.62 -17.85 -7.96
C LYS A 633 -29.56 -16.91 -7.41
N THR A 634 -29.70 -15.63 -7.76
CA THR A 634 -29.08 -14.48 -7.11
C THR A 634 -29.63 -14.34 -5.69
N PHE A 635 -28.76 -14.40 -4.68
CA PHE A 635 -29.09 -14.04 -3.29
C PHE A 635 -28.71 -12.57 -3.04
N VAL A 636 -29.72 -11.79 -2.67
CA VAL A 636 -29.66 -10.38 -2.24
C VAL A 636 -29.05 -10.26 -0.85
#